data_AF-A0A832DCA5-F1
#
_entry.id   AF-A0A832DCA5-F1
#
_cell.length_a   1.000
_cell.length_b   1.000
_cell.length_c   1.000
_cell.angle_alpha   90.00
_cell.angle_beta   90.00
_cell.angle_gamma   90.00
#
_symmetry.space_group_name_H-M   'P 1'
#
loop_
_entity.id
_entity.type
_entity.pdbx_description
1 polymer ?
#
loop_
_entity_poly.entity_id
_entity_poly.type
_entity_poly.pdbx_seq_one_letter_code
_entity_poly.pdbx_strand_id
1 'polypeptide(L)' 'MVVRPYKTRTVFPDLTNRVIYLNEYLIDDEEVVEYLTLRKLMHIKLNMYPSRYGGNLTCAEKFDSILHLFMPKEK' A
#
# COMPACT_ATOMS: atom_id res chain seq x y z
N MET A 1 -5.05 -10.01 -7.81
CA MET A 1 -5.83 -8.87 -7.29
C MET A 1 -7.30 -9.21 -7.48
N VAL A 2 -8.18 -8.90 -6.52
CA VAL A 2 -9.61 -9.20 -6.61
C VAL A 2 -10.41 -7.94 -6.28
N VAL A 3 -11.30 -7.55 -7.20
CA VAL A 3 -12.18 -6.40 -7.04
C VAL A 3 -13.53 -6.90 -6.53
N ARG A 4 -14.02 -6.33 -5.42
CA ARG A 4 -15.34 -6.63 -4.86
C ARG A 4 -15.96 -5.40 -4.19
N PRO A 5 -17.29 -5.31 -4.08
CA PRO A 5 -17.96 -4.30 -3.27
C PRO A 5 -17.62 -4.50 -1.79
N TYR A 6 -17.01 -3.49 -1.17
CA TYR A 6 -16.80 -3.43 0.27
C TYR A 6 -17.43 -2.17 0.87
N LYS A 7 -18.08 -2.28 2.03
CA LYS A 7 -18.73 -1.11 2.67
C LYS A 7 -17.77 -0.19 3.42
N THR A 8 -16.67 -0.72 3.95
CA THR A 8 -15.86 0.01 4.96
C THR A 8 -14.36 -0.01 4.72
N ARG A 9 -13.86 -0.76 3.73
CA ARG A 9 -12.42 -0.91 3.47
C ARG A 9 -12.10 -0.61 2.02
N THR A 10 -11.12 0.26 1.81
CA THR A 10 -10.64 0.69 0.48
C THR A 10 -9.78 -0.39 -0.17
N VAL A 11 -8.69 -0.76 0.51
CA VAL A 11 -7.75 -1.80 0.08
C VAL A 11 -7.28 -2.57 1.30
N PHE A 12 -7.37 -3.89 1.25
CA PHE A 12 -6.84 -4.76 2.29
C PHE A 12 -6.20 -6.04 1.74
N PRO A 13 -5.08 -6.49 2.34
CA PRO A 13 -4.43 -7.71 1.95
C PRO A 13 -4.97 -8.86 2.78
N ASP A 14 -5.17 -9.97 2.12
CA ASP A 14 -5.20 -11.28 2.74
C ASP A 14 -3.79 -11.88 2.61
N LEU A 15 -3.08 -11.90 3.74
CA LEU A 15 -1.71 -12.41 3.81
C LEU A 15 -1.66 -13.93 3.67
N THR A 16 -2.73 -14.63 4.05
CA THR A 16 -2.81 -16.09 3.96
C THR A 16 -2.90 -16.52 2.50
N ASN A 17 -3.77 -15.86 1.74
CA ASN A 17 -3.96 -16.15 0.32
C ASN A 17 -3.07 -15.33 -0.61
N ARG A 18 -2.28 -14.39 -0.07
CA ARG A 18 -1.49 -13.40 -0.83
C ARG A 18 -2.33 -12.64 -1.86
N VAL A 19 -3.59 -12.34 -1.51
CA VAL A 19 -4.54 -11.63 -2.37
C VAL A 19 -4.74 -10.21 -1.85
N ILE A 20 -4.69 -9.24 -2.76
CA ILE A 20 -5.09 -7.85 -2.47
C ILE A 20 -6.53 -7.68 -2.93
N TYR A 21 -7.39 -7.28 -1.99
CA TYR A 21 -8.76 -6.93 -2.25
C TYR A 21 -8.89 -5.42 -2.41
N LEU A 22 -9.44 -4.99 -3.55
CA LEU A 22 -9.82 -3.61 -3.79
C LEU A 22 -11.34 -3.48 -3.77
N ASN A 23 -11.78 -2.34 -3.26
CA ASN A 23 -13.17 -1.94 -3.27
C ASN A 23 -13.55 -1.30 -4.59
N GLU A 24 -14.52 -1.86 -5.29
CA GLU A 24 -14.98 -1.36 -6.59
C GLU A 24 -15.44 0.11 -6.57
N TYR A 25 -15.97 0.58 -5.43
CA TYR A 25 -16.46 1.96 -5.29
C TYR A 25 -15.37 3.03 -5.13
N LEU A 26 -14.09 2.63 -5.10
CA LEU A 26 -12.95 3.52 -4.84
C LEU A 26 -11.89 3.40 -5.95
N ILE A 27 -12.27 2.85 -7.10
CA ILE A 27 -11.44 2.62 -8.30
C ILE A 27 -11.93 3.54 -9.43
N ASP A 28 -12.04 4.84 -9.16
CA ASP A 28 -12.42 5.82 -10.20
C ASP A 28 -11.26 6.16 -11.15
N ASP A 29 -10.01 5.86 -10.77
CA ASP A 29 -8.80 6.17 -11.54
C ASP A 29 -7.71 5.09 -11.37
N GLU A 30 -6.99 4.76 -12.45
CA GLU A 30 -5.90 3.77 -12.47
C GLU A 30 -4.72 4.19 -11.57
N GLU A 31 -4.38 5.48 -11.53
CA GLU A 31 -3.29 6.02 -10.71
C GLU A 31 -3.59 5.80 -9.20
N VAL A 32 -4.87 5.95 -8.83
CA VAL A 32 -5.34 5.72 -7.46
C VAL A 32 -5.23 4.24 -7.08
N VAL A 33 -5.52 3.33 -8.01
CA VAL A 33 -5.36 1.88 -7.80
C VAL A 33 -3.90 1.51 -7.60
N GLU A 34 -3.01 2.07 -8.41
CA GLU A 34 -1.57 1.82 -8.32
C GLU A 34 -1.03 2.31 -6.98
N TYR A 35 -1.35 3.56 -6.59
CA TYR A 35 -0.95 4.14 -5.31
C TYR A 35 -1.45 3.31 -4.11
N LEU A 36 -2.72 2.93 -4.09
CA LEU A 36 -3.30 2.18 -2.98
C LEU A 36 -2.70 0.77 -2.86
N THR A 37 -2.39 0.14 -4.01
CA THR A 37 -1.75 -1.17 -4.07
C THR A 37 -0.32 -1.11 -3.53
N LEU A 38 0.48 -0.16 -4.01
CA LEU A 38 1.84 0.09 -3.52
C LEU A 38 1.84 0.40 -2.03
N ARG A 39 0.94 1.26 -1.56
CA ARG A 39 0.77 1.59 -0.14
C ARG A 39 0.53 0.35 0.72
N LYS A 40 -0.34 -0.55 0.25
CA LYS A 40 -0.65 -1.74 1.02
C LYS A 40 0.49 -2.75 1.01
N LEU A 41 1.17 -2.94 -0.13
CA LEU A 41 2.35 -3.79 -0.23
C LEU A 41 3.49 -3.30 0.68
N MET A 42 3.74 -1.99 0.71
CA MET A 42 4.73 -1.41 1.61
C MET A 42 4.35 -1.59 3.06
N HIS A 43 3.09 -1.39 3.43
CA HIS A 43 2.63 -1.62 4.79
C HIS A 43 2.84 -3.07 5.25
N ILE A 44 2.64 -4.06 4.37
CA ILE A 44 2.94 -5.48 4.66
C ILE A 44 4.44 -5.66 4.87
N LYS A 45 5.27 -5.13 3.97
CA LYS A 45 6.72 -5.29 4.00
C LYS A 45 7.36 -4.59 5.22
N LEU A 46 6.90 -3.38 5.54
CA LEU A 46 7.32 -2.62 6.72
C LEU A 46 6.85 -3.29 8.01
N ASN A 47 5.63 -3.82 8.06
CA ASN A 47 5.11 -4.55 9.21
C ASN A 47 5.81 -5.91 9.41
N MET A 48 6.25 -6.58 8.34
CA MET A 48 7.06 -7.82 8.43
C MET A 48 8.50 -7.57 8.89
N TYR A 49 9.04 -6.37 8.66
CA TYR A 49 10.40 -6.00 9.03
C TYR A 49 10.44 -4.79 9.97
N PRO A 50 9.85 -4.90 11.18
CA PRO A 50 9.80 -3.79 12.13
C PRO A 50 11.20 -3.30 12.55
N SER A 51 12.23 -4.16 12.48
CA SER A 51 13.59 -3.90 12.98
C SER A 51 14.65 -3.56 11.93
N ARG A 52 14.45 -3.86 10.63
CA ARG A 52 15.52 -3.67 9.61
C ARG A 52 15.73 -2.22 9.17
N TYR A 53 14.75 -1.35 9.45
CA TYR A 53 14.86 0.11 9.31
C TYR A 53 14.90 0.75 10.70
N GLY A 54 15.92 0.37 11.47
CA GLY A 54 16.20 0.90 12.81
C GLY A 54 16.48 2.39 12.76
N GLY A 55 15.58 3.17 13.35
CA GLY A 55 15.65 4.62 13.43
C GLY A 55 14.27 5.19 13.74
N ASN A 56 14.22 6.30 14.48
CA ASN A 56 13.03 7.02 14.97
C ASN A 56 11.99 7.48 13.92
N LEU A 57 12.05 6.95 12.70
CA LEU A 57 11.15 7.29 11.60
C LEU A 57 9.78 6.62 11.80
N THR A 58 8.75 7.42 11.68
CA THR A 58 7.35 7.01 11.64
C THR A 58 7.07 6.11 10.42
N CYS A 59 5.99 5.34 10.49
CA CYS A 59 5.55 4.51 9.36
C CYS A 59 5.28 5.35 8.09
N ALA A 60 4.86 6.60 8.27
CA ALA A 60 4.65 7.55 7.19
C ALA A 60 5.96 7.96 6.50
N GLU A 61 7.02 8.29 7.25
CA GLU A 61 8.31 8.68 6.67
C GLU A 61 9.00 7.51 5.97
N LYS A 62 8.88 6.29 6.52
CA LYS A 62 9.36 5.07 5.86
C LYS A 62 8.61 4.79 4.57
N PHE A 63 7.30 5.02 4.58
CA PHE A 63 6.47 4.88 3.38
C PHE A 63 6.85 5.93 2.33
N ASP A 64 7.00 7.20 2.71
CA ASP A 64 7.33 8.31 1.83
C ASP A 64 8.71 8.11 1.15
N SER A 65 9.72 7.67 1.90
CA SER A 65 11.05 7.36 1.35
C SER A 65 11.03 6.25 0.31
N ILE A 66 10.21 5.21 0.52
CA ILE A 66 10.07 4.10 -0.43
C ILE A 66 9.17 4.52 -1.60
N LEU A 67 8.11 5.28 -1.36
CA LEU A 67 7.25 5.82 -2.41
C LEU A 67 8.08 6.67 -3.38
N HIS A 68 8.92 7.57 -2.86
CA HIS A 68 9.83 8.38 -3.66
C HIS A 68 10.87 7.57 -4.45
N LEU A 69 11.18 6.33 -4.04
CA LEU A 69 12.05 5.42 -4.79
C LEU A 69 11.33 4.82 -6.01
N PHE A 70 10.03 4.51 -5.89
CA PHE A 70 9.24 3.87 -6.95
C PHE A 70 8.53 4.89 -7.85
N MET A 71 8.13 6.02 -7.29
CA MET A 71 7.47 7.15 -7.95
C MET A 71 8.31 8.40 -7.69
N PRO A 72 9.42 8.59 -8.40
CA PRO A 72 10.15 9.84 -8.32
C PRO A 72 9.20 10.96 -8.73
N LYS A 73 9.07 12.01 -7.91
CA LYS A 73 8.36 13.22 -8.32
C LYS A 73 9.05 13.70 -9.59
N GLU A 74 8.32 13.68 -10.71
CA GLU A 74 8.84 14.25 -11.95
C GLU A 74 9.26 15.70 -11.68
N LYS A 75 10.38 16.07 -12.31
CA LYS A 75 11.15 17.30 -12.02
C LYS A 75 10.62 18.48 -12.81
#